data_AF-A0A8T4K055-F1
#
_entry.id   AF-A0A8T4K055-F1
#
_cell.length_a   1.000
_cell.length_b   1.000
_cell.length_c   1.000
_cell.angle_alpha   90.00
_cell.angle_beta   90.00
_cell.angle_gamma   90.00
#
_symmetry.space_group_name_H-M   'P 1'
#
loop_
_entity.id
_entity.type
_entity.pdbx_description
1 polymer ?
#
loop_
_entity_poly.entity_id
_entity_poly.type
_entity_poly.pdbx_seq_one_letter_code
_entity_poly.pdbx_strand_id
1 'polypeptide(L)'
;MKKKNIWFAVLAAGLMMSMTACGGKSEPADAGKDDKVSDVEYFADQMSKAMNENAEKKAAERESARSEGDGDQIVIRSVDDFIKFRDRVNGGEPAVDAVLEADLDLSSVCGEGIGNWEPIVKFNGTFEGNGHVIRNLYYSSASEEDFGLFSSTDVDAVIQNLSMEDVNIVGAGHTGAIAGRSSGSIINCQSSGFLEGSGEAVGGIVGRISGDGERNVLSDCTNYAEISAAGTVKSNVGGVVGRVDGVDITNCRNEGKVSGTASSIGGVIGTLEGHSADKPAILTDCINVADIDGQIYVGGFGGDIERCIMNRCKNTGAVTGYISVGGLCGYFGGEDSKNHDFVSLMENCANEGDVSLKHMGKDEYLKPGKTVYDSQRIGGLAGMMETSVVMNSRNAGDLICSTGKNYLYCGAGHLACGKYQGNKNMLFNCISTGTITPPEDSEHFENSRTATGRFDGAEYSALIFYLGEPALEEIAPTEESAFTDGTVLAALNGFPEGVSEDLMEDLTETGFSYELAQWKAGADGYPVMEWE
;
A
#
# COMPACT_ATOMS: atom_id res chain seq x y z
N MET A 1 -38.90 -7.06 2.01
CA MET A 1 -39.37 -8.28 1.29
C MET A 1 -39.61 -7.95 -0.18
N LYS A 2 -38.55 -8.02 -1.00
CA LYS A 2 -38.53 -8.10 -2.47
C LYS A 2 -37.05 -7.97 -2.92
N LYS A 3 -36.24 -8.99 -2.63
CA LYS A 3 -34.87 -9.23 -3.16
C LYS A 3 -34.46 -10.67 -2.77
N LYS A 4 -35.21 -11.69 -3.22
CA LYS A 4 -34.87 -13.10 -2.92
C LYS A 4 -35.14 -14.11 -4.05
N ASN A 5 -35.44 -13.67 -5.28
CA ASN A 5 -35.85 -14.59 -6.37
C ASN A 5 -35.03 -14.47 -7.67
N ILE A 6 -33.72 -14.21 -7.61
CA ILE A 6 -32.84 -14.26 -8.81
C ILE A 6 -32.03 -15.56 -8.90
N TRP A 7 -32.06 -16.41 -7.87
CA TRP A 7 -31.28 -17.66 -7.80
C TRP A 7 -31.90 -18.89 -8.49
N PHE A 8 -32.95 -18.76 -9.33
CA PHE A 8 -33.62 -19.93 -9.93
C PHE A 8 -33.93 -19.85 -11.43
N ALA A 9 -33.40 -18.87 -12.17
CA ALA A 9 -33.73 -18.70 -13.60
C ALA A 9 -32.58 -18.92 -14.60
N VAL A 10 -31.34 -19.14 -14.15
CA VAL A 10 -30.18 -19.36 -15.05
C VAL A 10 -29.89 -20.86 -15.29
N LEU A 11 -30.56 -21.76 -14.58
CA LEU A 11 -30.37 -23.22 -14.68
C LEU A 11 -31.21 -23.93 -15.76
N ALA A 12 -31.69 -23.22 -16.80
CA ALA A 12 -32.58 -23.80 -17.81
C ALA A 12 -32.20 -23.55 -19.29
N ALA A 13 -30.98 -23.10 -19.59
CA ALA A 13 -30.54 -22.90 -20.99
C ALA A 13 -29.23 -23.61 -21.40
N GLY A 14 -28.70 -24.52 -20.57
CA GLY A 14 -27.46 -25.27 -20.85
C GLY A 14 -27.64 -26.64 -21.51
N LEU A 15 -28.80 -26.96 -22.08
CA LEU A 15 -29.05 -28.26 -22.72
C LEU A 15 -29.84 -28.11 -24.01
N MET A 16 -29.16 -27.81 -25.11
CA MET A 16 -29.40 -28.45 -26.40
C MET A 16 -28.38 -28.06 -27.49
N MET A 17 -27.92 -29.09 -28.19
CA MET A 17 -27.27 -29.11 -29.52
C MET A 17 -25.73 -29.16 -29.58
N SER A 18 -25.23 -30.41 -29.57
CA SER A 18 -24.12 -30.85 -30.42
C SER A 18 -24.62 -31.18 -31.84
N MET A 19 -23.72 -31.02 -32.82
CA MET A 19 -23.71 -31.50 -34.22
C MET A 19 -24.56 -30.73 -35.25
N THR A 20 -23.95 -30.17 -36.30
CA THR A 20 -23.66 -30.85 -37.60
C THR A 20 -22.87 -29.90 -38.52
N ALA A 21 -22.10 -30.51 -39.44
CA ALA A 21 -20.98 -30.00 -40.24
C ALA A 21 -21.28 -29.10 -41.49
N CYS A 22 -20.16 -28.77 -42.16
CA CYS A 22 -19.93 -28.13 -43.48
C CYS A 22 -19.79 -26.60 -43.46
N GLY A 23 -18.77 -25.95 -44.02
CA GLY A 23 -17.61 -26.39 -44.81
C GLY A 23 -17.06 -25.17 -45.55
N GLY A 24 -15.73 -25.03 -45.66
CA GLY A 24 -15.12 -23.95 -46.45
C GLY A 24 -13.63 -23.81 -46.17
N LYS A 25 -12.82 -24.25 -47.13
CA LYS A 25 -11.35 -24.23 -47.10
C LYS A 25 -10.78 -22.83 -47.37
N SER A 26 -9.69 -22.47 -46.68
CA SER A 26 -8.43 -21.98 -47.28
C SER A 26 -7.31 -21.88 -46.23
N GLU A 27 -6.24 -22.65 -46.41
CA GLU A 27 -4.88 -22.41 -45.89
C GLU A 27 -4.03 -21.73 -47.00
N PRO A 28 -2.77 -21.31 -46.77
CA PRO A 28 -2.20 -20.60 -45.61
C PRO A 28 -1.37 -19.36 -46.05
N ALA A 29 -1.05 -18.43 -45.15
CA ALA A 29 0.06 -17.50 -45.35
C ALA A 29 0.73 -17.15 -44.01
N ASP A 30 2.03 -17.36 -44.00
CA ASP A 30 2.99 -17.22 -42.91
C ASP A 30 3.42 -15.76 -42.69
N ALA A 31 3.84 -15.49 -41.45
CA ALA A 31 4.69 -14.40 -40.96
C ALA A 31 4.19 -12.94 -41.02
N GLY A 32 3.73 -12.47 -39.86
CA GLY A 32 3.88 -11.10 -39.38
C GLY A 32 4.03 -11.13 -37.87
N LYS A 33 5.28 -11.02 -37.39
CA LYS A 33 5.61 -10.73 -35.99
C LYS A 33 5.25 -9.27 -35.67
N ASP A 34 5.09 -9.04 -34.38
CA ASP A 34 5.07 -7.74 -33.70
C ASP A 34 3.69 -7.04 -33.63
N ASP A 35 3.46 -6.35 -32.50
CA ASP A 35 2.32 -5.48 -32.15
C ASP A 35 1.18 -6.07 -31.28
N LYS A 36 1.53 -6.71 -30.16
CA LYS A 36 0.59 -6.85 -29.01
C LYS A 36 1.18 -6.48 -27.64
N VAL A 37 2.45 -6.10 -27.59
CA VAL A 37 3.12 -5.59 -26.37
C VAL A 37 2.83 -4.09 -26.17
N SER A 38 2.23 -3.42 -27.15
CA SER A 38 2.13 -1.96 -27.19
C SER A 38 0.86 -1.34 -26.60
N ASP A 39 -0.11 -2.12 -26.11
CA ASP A 39 -1.39 -1.56 -25.65
C ASP A 39 -1.42 -1.43 -24.10
N VAL A 40 -0.80 -2.35 -23.36
CA VAL A 40 -0.77 -2.39 -21.88
C VAL A 40 0.14 -1.30 -21.31
N GLU A 41 1.38 -1.24 -21.83
CA GLU A 41 2.35 -0.20 -21.54
C GLU A 41 1.75 1.15 -21.90
N TYR A 42 1.10 1.25 -23.07
CA TYR A 42 0.43 2.46 -23.50
C TYR A 42 -0.66 2.88 -22.53
N PHE A 43 -1.50 1.99 -22.00
CA PHE A 43 -2.61 2.34 -21.12
C PHE A 43 -2.23 2.57 -19.64
N ALA A 44 -1.27 1.84 -19.07
CA ALA A 44 -0.74 2.11 -17.74
C ALA A 44 0.06 3.43 -17.74
N ASP A 45 0.86 3.65 -18.78
CA ASP A 45 1.45 4.94 -19.12
C ASP A 45 0.35 5.98 -19.37
N GLN A 46 -0.77 5.67 -20.06
CA GLN A 46 -1.89 6.62 -20.21
C GLN A 46 -2.62 6.89 -18.89
N MET A 47 -2.60 6.02 -17.89
CA MET A 47 -3.25 6.27 -16.59
C MET A 47 -2.33 7.02 -15.63
N SER A 48 -1.05 6.65 -15.55
CA SER A 48 -0.03 7.43 -14.86
C SER A 48 0.09 8.81 -15.51
N LYS A 49 0.13 8.87 -16.87
CA LYS A 49 -0.02 10.11 -17.62
C LYS A 49 -1.36 10.75 -17.39
N ALA A 50 -2.51 10.08 -17.37
CA ALA A 50 -3.77 10.79 -17.13
C ALA A 50 -3.86 11.35 -15.70
N MET A 51 -3.25 10.71 -14.71
CA MET A 51 -3.18 11.22 -13.33
C MET A 51 -2.19 12.37 -13.21
N ASN A 52 -0.99 12.22 -13.81
CA ASN A 52 0.02 13.27 -13.91
C ASN A 52 -0.47 14.41 -14.77
N GLU A 53 -0.98 14.18 -15.97
CA GLU A 53 -1.66 15.12 -16.85
C GLU A 53 -2.88 15.74 -16.17
N ASN A 54 -3.63 15.08 -15.28
CA ASN A 54 -4.74 15.75 -14.57
C ASN A 54 -4.21 16.63 -13.42
N ALA A 55 -3.11 16.25 -12.77
CA ALA A 55 -2.40 17.09 -11.80
C ALA A 55 -1.70 18.28 -12.49
N GLU A 56 -0.99 18.04 -13.59
CA GLU A 56 -0.32 18.99 -14.47
C GLU A 56 -1.33 19.88 -15.20
N LYS A 57 -2.48 19.34 -15.64
CA LYS A 57 -3.57 20.13 -16.23
C LYS A 57 -4.27 20.94 -15.18
N LYS A 58 -4.47 20.45 -13.95
CA LYS A 58 -4.90 21.32 -12.83
C LYS A 58 -3.87 22.39 -12.55
N ALA A 59 -2.57 22.07 -12.57
CA ALA A 59 -1.48 23.03 -12.40
C ALA A 59 -1.44 24.05 -13.56
N ALA A 60 -1.68 23.63 -14.81
CA ALA A 60 -1.66 24.46 -16.02
C ALA A 60 -2.96 25.26 -16.20
N GLU A 61 -4.12 24.73 -15.81
CA GLU A 61 -5.38 25.48 -15.70
C GLU A 61 -5.26 26.55 -14.62
N ARG A 62 -4.56 26.27 -13.52
CA ARG A 62 -4.19 27.26 -12.50
C ARG A 62 -3.16 28.26 -13.00
N GLU A 63 -2.17 27.85 -13.78
CA GLU A 63 -1.18 28.74 -14.42
C GLU A 63 -1.85 29.66 -15.49
N SER A 64 -2.84 29.13 -16.21
CA SER A 64 -3.69 29.91 -17.13
C SER A 64 -4.62 30.86 -16.36
N ALA A 65 -5.23 30.45 -15.25
CA ALA A 65 -6.02 31.32 -14.37
C ALA A 65 -5.15 32.41 -13.71
N ARG A 66 -3.86 32.11 -13.45
CA ARG A 66 -2.82 33.01 -12.95
C ARG A 66 -2.38 34.06 -13.98
N SER A 67 -2.58 33.81 -15.28
CA SER A 67 -2.38 34.83 -16.33
C SER A 67 -3.52 35.88 -16.38
N GLU A 68 -4.67 35.58 -15.75
CA GLU A 68 -5.84 36.48 -15.67
C GLU A 68 -6.02 37.11 -14.26
N GLY A 69 -5.28 36.65 -13.25
CA GLY A 69 -5.28 37.19 -11.90
C GLY A 69 -3.85 37.50 -11.42
N ASP A 70 -3.57 38.78 -11.19
CA ASP A 70 -2.35 39.33 -10.58
C ASP A 70 -2.18 38.84 -9.12
N GLY A 71 -1.82 37.57 -8.96
CA GLY A 71 -1.39 36.98 -7.69
C GLY A 71 0.12 36.77 -7.72
N ASP A 72 0.86 37.72 -7.11
CA ASP A 72 2.32 37.76 -7.11
C ASP A 72 2.88 36.52 -6.37
N GLN A 73 3.35 35.52 -7.12
CA GLN A 73 4.03 34.34 -6.56
C GLN A 73 5.25 34.78 -5.78
N ILE A 74 5.36 34.35 -4.53
CA ILE A 74 6.49 34.71 -3.67
C ILE A 74 7.72 33.91 -4.08
N VAL A 75 8.78 34.63 -4.45
CA VAL A 75 10.07 34.00 -4.73
C VAL A 75 10.93 33.98 -3.47
N ILE A 76 11.34 32.80 -3.05
CA ILE A 76 12.09 32.55 -1.81
C ILE A 76 13.55 32.27 -2.17
N ARG A 77 14.45 33.18 -1.77
CA ARG A 77 15.91 33.07 -2.00
C ARG A 77 16.72 32.97 -0.70
N SER A 78 16.04 33.05 0.43
CA SER A 78 16.65 33.10 1.75
C SER A 78 15.67 32.65 2.82
N VAL A 79 16.19 32.31 4.00
CA VAL A 79 15.37 31.99 5.17
C VAL A 79 14.46 33.17 5.55
N ASP A 80 14.93 34.41 5.41
CA ASP A 80 14.12 35.61 5.69
C ASP A 80 12.93 35.72 4.72
N ASP A 81 13.09 35.37 3.45
CA ASP A 81 11.97 35.35 2.49
C ASP A 81 10.99 34.23 2.82
N PHE A 82 11.49 33.09 3.27
CA PHE A 82 10.67 31.96 3.71
C PHE A 82 9.83 32.31 4.95
N ILE A 83 10.42 33.02 5.93
CA ILE A 83 9.68 33.55 7.09
C ILE A 83 8.58 34.51 6.64
N LYS A 84 8.86 35.44 5.71
CA LYS A 84 7.83 36.36 5.19
C LYS A 84 6.69 35.61 4.50
N PHE A 85 6.99 34.57 3.74
CA PHE A 85 5.98 33.71 3.13
C PHE A 85 5.09 33.06 4.19
N ARG A 86 5.71 32.39 5.18
CA ARG A 86 5.00 31.79 6.32
C ARG A 86 4.12 32.82 7.03
N ASP A 87 4.65 34.00 7.32
CA ASP A 87 3.92 35.04 8.05
C ASP A 87 2.73 35.59 7.24
N ARG A 88 2.81 35.65 5.90
CA ARG A 88 1.67 35.99 5.03
C ARG A 88 0.58 34.93 5.08
N VAL A 89 0.95 33.66 4.96
CA VAL A 89 -0.01 32.53 5.08
C VAL A 89 -0.69 32.57 6.45
N ASN A 90 0.10 32.65 7.51
CA ASN A 90 -0.39 32.71 8.89
C ASN A 90 -1.17 34.01 9.19
N GLY A 91 -0.94 35.07 8.41
CA GLY A 91 -1.61 36.36 8.48
C GLY A 91 -2.97 36.43 7.75
N GLY A 92 -3.40 35.35 7.10
CA GLY A 92 -4.70 35.25 6.43
C GLY A 92 -4.66 35.20 4.91
N GLU A 93 -3.49 34.93 4.31
CA GLU A 93 -3.31 34.72 2.87
C GLU A 93 -2.96 33.25 2.54
N PRO A 94 -3.83 32.27 2.81
CA PRO A 94 -3.49 30.85 2.71
C PRO A 94 -3.24 30.37 1.28
N ALA A 95 -3.81 31.06 0.29
CA ALA A 95 -3.73 30.69 -1.13
C ALA A 95 -2.58 31.38 -1.88
N VAL A 96 -1.61 31.98 -1.16
CA VAL A 96 -0.47 32.62 -1.81
C VAL A 96 0.51 31.57 -2.33
N ASP A 97 0.84 31.65 -3.61
CA ASP A 97 1.82 30.74 -4.22
C ASP A 97 3.25 31.14 -3.86
N ALA A 98 4.14 30.16 -3.78
CA ALA A 98 5.56 30.38 -3.54
C ALA A 98 6.44 29.43 -4.36
N VAL A 99 7.66 29.90 -4.67
CA VAL A 99 8.70 29.12 -5.37
C VAL A 99 10.05 29.32 -4.72
N LEU A 100 10.80 28.23 -4.53
CA LEU A 100 12.20 28.28 -4.12
C LEU A 100 13.10 28.61 -5.32
N GLU A 101 14.05 29.52 -5.12
CA GLU A 101 15.16 29.80 -6.04
C GLU A 101 16.53 29.58 -5.37
N ALA A 102 16.53 29.06 -4.15
CA ALA A 102 17.72 28.70 -3.41
C ALA A 102 17.41 27.61 -2.38
N ASP A 103 18.43 26.83 -2.04
CA ASP A 103 18.39 25.95 -0.89
C ASP A 103 18.30 26.77 0.41
N LEU A 104 17.57 26.25 1.39
CA LEU A 104 17.35 26.88 2.68
C LEU A 104 17.92 26.02 3.80
N ASP A 105 18.49 26.67 4.83
CA ASP A 105 18.95 26.03 6.06
C ASP A 105 18.21 26.67 7.24
N LEU A 106 17.34 25.90 7.90
CA LEU A 106 16.49 26.39 8.99
C LEU A 106 17.20 26.42 10.35
N SER A 107 18.50 26.06 10.43
CA SER A 107 19.26 26.05 11.67
C SER A 107 19.42 27.43 12.32
N SER A 108 19.14 28.53 11.60
CA SER A 108 19.13 29.88 12.19
C SER A 108 17.80 30.23 12.88
N VAL A 109 16.73 29.46 12.65
CA VAL A 109 15.36 29.76 13.13
C VAL A 109 14.76 28.65 13.98
N CYS A 110 15.30 27.43 13.92
CA CYS A 110 14.92 26.31 14.77
C CYS A 110 16.12 25.39 15.04
N GLY A 111 16.04 24.61 16.11
CA GLY A 111 17.10 23.71 16.53
C GLY A 111 17.18 23.54 18.04
N GLU A 112 18.00 22.58 18.48
CA GLU A 112 18.29 22.39 19.89
C GLU A 112 18.91 23.67 20.47
N GLY A 113 18.28 24.24 21.50
CA GLY A 113 18.69 25.50 22.12
C GLY A 113 18.26 26.77 21.36
N ILE A 114 17.68 26.66 20.17
CA ILE A 114 17.11 27.78 19.39
C ILE A 114 15.58 27.83 19.57
N GLY A 115 14.95 26.65 19.58
CA GLY A 115 13.50 26.51 19.69
C GLY A 115 12.92 25.68 18.55
N ASN A 116 11.61 25.44 18.63
CA ASN A 116 10.88 24.72 17.59
C ASN A 116 10.65 25.60 16.37
N TRP A 117 10.54 24.95 15.21
CA TRP A 117 9.94 25.55 14.03
C TRP A 117 8.55 26.10 14.33
N GLU A 118 8.25 27.29 13.81
CA GLU A 118 6.90 27.85 13.79
C GLU A 118 6.27 27.47 12.43
N PRO A 119 5.26 26.58 12.41
CA PRO A 119 4.77 25.99 11.18
C PRO A 119 3.94 26.97 10.31
N ILE A 120 3.87 26.65 9.02
CA ILE A 120 2.89 27.23 8.13
C ILE A 120 1.54 26.59 8.47
N VAL A 121 0.62 27.35 9.07
CA VAL A 121 -0.51 26.77 9.81
C VAL A 121 -1.55 26.14 8.88
N LYS A 122 -1.97 26.88 7.85
CA LYS A 122 -3.04 26.46 6.96
C LYS A 122 -2.78 26.96 5.54
N PHE A 123 -2.30 26.06 4.69
CA PHE A 123 -1.90 26.39 3.32
C PHE A 123 -2.91 25.88 2.28
N ASN A 124 -3.25 26.69 1.29
CA ASN A 124 -4.15 26.35 0.19
C ASN A 124 -3.63 26.84 -1.18
N GLY A 125 -2.34 27.20 -1.26
CA GLY A 125 -1.69 27.64 -2.50
C GLY A 125 -0.80 26.56 -3.11
N THR A 126 0.06 26.97 -4.03
CA THR A 126 1.11 26.12 -4.61
C THR A 126 2.47 26.45 -4.01
N PHE A 127 3.14 25.45 -3.44
CA PHE A 127 4.52 25.56 -2.98
C PHE A 127 5.43 24.74 -3.91
N GLU A 128 6.16 25.45 -4.76
CA GLU A 128 7.08 24.88 -5.74
C GLU A 128 8.51 24.84 -5.16
N GLY A 129 9.00 23.64 -4.86
CA GLY A 129 10.36 23.43 -4.39
C GLY A 129 11.41 23.63 -5.49
N ASN A 130 11.05 23.52 -6.78
CA ASN A 130 11.91 23.78 -7.93
C ASN A 130 13.25 23.03 -7.88
N GLY A 131 13.26 21.82 -7.29
CA GLY A 131 14.46 21.00 -7.11
C GLY A 131 15.41 21.49 -6.01
N HIS A 132 15.01 22.48 -5.21
CA HIS A 132 15.77 22.97 -4.06
C HIS A 132 15.45 22.19 -2.78
N VAL A 133 16.35 22.35 -1.82
CA VAL A 133 16.30 21.66 -0.53
C VAL A 133 16.00 22.62 0.60
N ILE A 134 15.20 22.17 1.58
CA ILE A 134 15.08 22.80 2.90
C ILE A 134 15.73 21.86 3.94
N ARG A 135 16.72 22.37 4.69
CA ARG A 135 17.53 21.59 5.63
C ARG A 135 17.23 21.91 7.09
N ASN A 136 17.54 20.96 7.97
CA ASN A 136 17.63 21.16 9.41
C ASN A 136 16.32 21.63 10.06
N LEU A 137 15.18 21.17 9.53
CA LEU A 137 13.89 21.41 10.17
C LEU A 137 13.87 20.71 11.54
N TYR A 138 13.75 21.49 12.62
CA TYR A 138 13.66 20.98 13.99
C TYR A 138 12.31 21.30 14.61
N TYR A 139 11.59 20.27 15.06
CA TYR A 139 10.31 20.45 15.74
C TYR A 139 10.06 19.35 16.77
N SER A 140 10.20 19.67 18.05
CA SER A 140 9.96 18.75 19.17
C SER A 140 8.94 19.31 20.15
N SER A 141 7.71 18.79 20.15
CA SER A 141 6.67 19.21 21.09
C SER A 141 5.78 18.05 21.55
N ALA A 142 5.36 18.11 22.81
CA ALA A 142 4.47 17.12 23.41
C ALA A 142 2.99 17.53 23.45
N SER A 143 2.66 18.75 23.00
CA SER A 143 1.31 19.32 23.14
C SER A 143 0.66 19.79 21.83
N GLU A 144 1.40 19.78 20.73
CA GLU A 144 0.88 20.17 19.42
C GLU A 144 0.23 18.96 18.73
N GLU A 145 -0.66 19.22 17.79
CA GLU A 145 -1.41 18.16 17.08
C GLU A 145 -0.85 17.81 15.71
N ASP A 146 -0.25 18.76 15.00
CA ASP A 146 0.19 18.57 13.62
C ASP A 146 1.62 19.12 13.44
N PHE A 147 2.53 18.25 13.01
CA PHE A 147 3.97 18.49 12.94
C PHE A 147 4.47 18.35 11.51
N GLY A 148 5.20 19.35 11.05
CA GLY A 148 5.86 19.40 9.73
C GLY A 148 6.25 20.82 9.36
N LEU A 149 6.81 20.99 8.16
CA LEU A 149 7.02 22.32 7.58
C LEU A 149 5.69 23.10 7.52
N PHE A 150 4.65 22.40 7.07
CA PHE A 150 3.25 22.78 7.13
C PHE A 150 2.56 22.03 8.27
N SER A 151 1.79 22.75 9.09
CA SER A 151 0.89 22.12 10.06
C SER A 151 -0.26 21.43 9.32
N SER A 152 -0.96 22.18 8.46
CA SER A 152 -2.03 21.63 7.63
C SER A 152 -2.11 22.25 6.24
N THR A 153 -2.62 21.47 5.27
CA THR A 153 -3.00 21.97 3.95
C THR A 153 -4.47 21.71 3.63
N ASP A 154 -5.11 22.61 2.90
CA ASP A 154 -6.49 22.48 2.39
C ASP A 154 -6.52 21.84 0.99
N VAL A 155 -7.75 21.62 0.46
CA VAL A 155 -8.04 20.87 -0.77
C VAL A 155 -7.35 21.37 -2.03
N ASP A 156 -7.10 22.68 -2.14
CA ASP A 156 -6.45 23.23 -3.34
C ASP A 156 -4.92 23.26 -3.21
N ALA A 157 -4.38 22.94 -2.03
CA ALA A 157 -2.94 23.01 -1.82
C ALA A 157 -2.19 22.02 -2.72
N VAL A 158 -1.07 22.48 -3.28
CA VAL A 158 -0.11 21.63 -3.99
C VAL A 158 1.27 21.91 -3.43
N ILE A 159 1.94 20.88 -2.94
CA ILE A 159 3.35 20.96 -2.54
C ILE A 159 4.11 20.01 -3.47
N GLN A 160 5.09 20.53 -4.21
CA GLN A 160 5.79 19.72 -5.20
C GLN A 160 7.27 20.05 -5.35
N ASN A 161 8.03 19.07 -5.86
CA ASN A 161 9.46 19.17 -6.19
C ASN A 161 10.33 19.64 -5.02
N LEU A 162 10.00 19.19 -3.80
CA LEU A 162 10.62 19.64 -2.57
C LEU A 162 11.40 18.51 -1.89
N SER A 163 12.66 18.80 -1.53
CA SER A 163 13.48 17.91 -0.70
C SER A 163 13.65 18.48 0.71
N MET A 164 13.29 17.68 1.71
CA MET A 164 13.56 17.96 3.13
C MET A 164 14.78 17.15 3.57
N GLU A 165 15.86 17.81 3.96
CA GLU A 165 17.10 17.15 4.40
C GLU A 165 17.35 17.37 5.89
N ASP A 166 17.88 16.34 6.56
CA ASP A 166 18.25 16.37 7.97
C ASP A 166 17.13 16.89 8.89
N VAL A 167 15.90 16.43 8.67
CA VAL A 167 14.78 16.76 9.58
C VAL A 167 14.96 16.06 10.92
N ASN A 168 14.55 16.74 12.00
CA ASN A 168 14.47 16.15 13.34
C ASN A 168 13.14 16.57 13.96
N ILE A 169 12.15 15.69 13.89
CA ILE A 169 10.80 15.95 14.38
C ILE A 169 10.45 14.94 15.47
N VAL A 170 10.04 15.44 16.63
CA VAL A 170 9.49 14.64 17.74
C VAL A 170 8.06 15.12 17.97
N GLY A 171 7.10 14.38 17.42
CA GLY A 171 5.69 14.75 17.35
C GLY A 171 4.77 13.93 18.25
N ALA A 172 3.79 14.59 18.88
CA ALA A 172 2.78 13.95 19.72
C ALA A 172 1.43 13.72 19.01
N GLY A 173 1.33 14.09 17.72
CA GLY A 173 0.11 14.02 16.91
C GLY A 173 0.39 13.53 15.49
N HIS A 174 -0.24 14.11 14.47
CA HIS A 174 0.05 13.82 13.08
C HIS A 174 1.41 14.40 12.70
N THR A 175 2.33 13.54 12.28
CA THR A 175 3.74 13.92 12.14
C THR A 175 4.25 13.54 10.76
N GLY A 176 4.74 14.52 10.00
CA GLY A 176 5.50 14.29 8.78
C GLY A 176 6.44 15.44 8.44
N ALA A 177 7.48 15.17 7.64
CA ALA A 177 8.49 16.18 7.33
C ALA A 177 7.90 17.38 6.59
N ILE A 178 7.00 17.12 5.64
CA ILE A 178 6.35 18.16 4.84
C ILE A 178 5.09 18.66 5.54
N ALA A 179 4.18 17.75 5.91
CA ALA A 179 2.92 18.14 6.52
C ALA A 179 2.50 17.21 7.67
N GLY A 180 1.96 17.78 8.74
CA GLY A 180 1.26 17.01 9.76
C GLY A 180 -0.04 16.42 9.19
N ARG A 181 -0.89 17.30 8.64
CA ARG A 181 -2.11 16.93 7.92
C ARG A 181 -2.12 17.53 6.52
N SER A 182 -2.63 16.80 5.54
CA SER A 182 -2.85 17.34 4.21
C SER A 182 -4.22 16.93 3.67
N SER A 183 -4.98 17.92 3.21
CA SER A 183 -6.10 17.70 2.32
C SER A 183 -5.75 18.05 0.87
N GLY A 184 -4.50 18.37 0.57
CA GLY A 184 -4.03 18.77 -0.76
C GLY A 184 -3.23 17.66 -1.46
N SER A 185 -2.57 17.99 -2.56
CA SER A 185 -1.68 17.08 -3.28
C SER A 185 -0.22 17.29 -2.91
N ILE A 186 0.52 16.19 -2.77
CA ILE A 186 1.96 16.19 -2.48
C ILE A 186 2.65 15.32 -3.53
N ILE A 187 3.53 15.94 -4.31
CA ILE A 187 4.02 15.38 -5.58
C ILE A 187 5.53 15.53 -5.64
N ASN A 188 6.26 14.49 -6.05
CA ASN A 188 7.72 14.55 -6.25
C ASN A 188 8.46 15.16 -5.06
N CYS A 189 8.19 14.61 -3.87
CA CYS A 189 8.69 15.12 -2.61
C CYS A 189 9.52 14.07 -1.89
N GLN A 190 10.57 14.49 -1.19
CA GLN A 190 11.40 13.55 -0.43
C GLN A 190 11.79 14.09 0.94
N SER A 191 12.06 13.17 1.87
CA SER A 191 12.55 13.51 3.20
C SER A 191 13.68 12.60 3.65
N SER A 192 14.60 13.15 4.44
CA SER A 192 15.65 12.42 5.15
C SER A 192 15.87 13.03 6.54
N GLY A 193 16.47 12.25 7.45
CA GLY A 193 16.65 12.63 8.85
C GLY A 193 15.97 11.64 9.79
N PHE A 194 15.36 12.15 10.86
CA PHE A 194 14.75 11.36 11.92
C PHE A 194 13.38 11.92 12.32
N LEU A 195 12.39 11.04 12.40
CA LEU A 195 11.07 11.34 12.93
C LEU A 195 10.75 10.38 14.08
N GLU A 196 10.45 10.95 15.24
CA GLU A 196 9.86 10.24 16.37
C GLU A 196 8.42 10.68 16.56
N GLY A 197 7.51 9.72 16.71
CA GLY A 197 6.10 10.04 16.90
C GLY A 197 5.44 9.21 17.99
N SER A 198 4.70 9.86 18.88
CA SER A 198 3.85 9.21 19.90
C SER A 198 2.35 9.40 19.64
N GLY A 199 2.00 10.03 18.52
CA GLY A 199 0.63 10.44 18.17
C GLY A 199 -0.17 9.41 17.37
N GLU A 200 -1.23 9.89 16.71
CA GLU A 200 -2.14 9.05 15.91
C GLU A 200 -1.56 8.60 14.58
N ALA A 201 -0.77 9.44 13.89
CA ALA A 201 -0.26 9.11 12.57
C ALA A 201 1.14 9.68 12.33
N VAL A 202 2.08 8.84 11.91
CA VAL A 202 3.47 9.24 11.63
C VAL A 202 3.84 8.75 10.24
N GLY A 203 4.26 9.67 9.37
CA GLY A 203 4.78 9.35 8.05
C GLY A 203 6.00 10.19 7.73
N GLY A 204 6.96 9.65 6.99
CA GLY A 204 8.19 10.37 6.65
C GLY A 204 7.93 11.64 5.84
N ILE A 205 6.85 11.68 5.05
CA ILE A 205 6.43 12.85 4.26
C ILE A 205 5.22 13.51 4.90
N VAL A 206 4.18 12.74 5.20
CA VAL A 206 2.89 13.24 5.72
C VAL A 206 2.41 12.41 6.90
N GLY A 207 1.96 13.05 7.98
CA GLY A 207 1.30 12.34 9.07
C GLY A 207 -0.02 11.71 8.62
N ARG A 208 -0.97 12.54 8.19
CA ARG A 208 -2.29 12.11 7.69
C ARG A 208 -2.66 12.83 6.39
N ILE A 209 -3.14 12.10 5.41
CA ILE A 209 -3.69 12.66 4.17
C ILE A 209 -5.14 12.24 3.98
N SER A 210 -6.00 13.17 3.57
CA SER A 210 -7.44 12.93 3.37
C SER A 210 -7.96 13.56 2.06
N GLY A 211 -8.81 12.83 1.34
CA GLY A 211 -9.50 13.32 0.15
C GLY A 211 -11.00 13.45 0.37
N ASP A 212 -11.49 14.70 0.47
CA ASP A 212 -12.91 15.04 0.66
C ASP A 212 -13.76 14.84 -0.61
N GLY A 213 -13.53 13.75 -1.35
CA GLY A 213 -14.27 13.37 -2.56
C GLY A 213 -13.72 13.94 -3.87
N GLU A 214 -12.72 14.83 -3.80
CA GLU A 214 -11.83 15.18 -4.92
C GLU A 214 -10.59 14.29 -4.88
N ARG A 215 -10.09 13.87 -6.05
CA ARG A 215 -8.89 13.02 -6.17
C ARG A 215 -7.64 13.85 -5.88
N ASN A 216 -7.34 14.02 -4.59
CA ASN A 216 -6.00 14.37 -4.14
C ASN A 216 -5.05 13.22 -4.44
N VAL A 217 -3.78 13.54 -4.65
CA VAL A 217 -2.76 12.54 -5.00
C VAL A 217 -1.54 12.72 -4.11
N LEU A 218 -1.04 11.60 -3.60
CA LEU A 218 0.32 11.48 -3.08
C LEU A 218 1.13 10.68 -4.11
N SER A 219 2.06 11.34 -4.80
CA SER A 219 2.77 10.73 -5.92
C SER A 219 4.25 11.05 -5.95
N ASP A 220 5.05 10.12 -6.49
CA ASP A 220 6.48 10.29 -6.72
C ASP A 220 7.27 10.65 -5.44
N CYS A 221 6.78 10.21 -4.28
CA CYS A 221 7.36 10.59 -2.99
C CYS A 221 8.30 9.53 -2.45
N THR A 222 9.45 9.95 -1.92
CA THR A 222 10.43 9.02 -1.31
C THR A 222 10.80 9.41 0.11
N ASN A 223 10.62 8.47 1.04
CA ASN A 223 11.15 8.61 2.40
C ASN A 223 12.51 7.91 2.55
N TYR A 224 13.51 8.66 2.99
CA TYR A 224 14.80 8.17 3.47
C TYR A 224 14.97 8.33 4.99
N ALA A 225 14.04 9.02 5.66
CA ALA A 225 14.15 9.30 7.08
C ALA A 225 13.87 8.04 7.92
N GLU A 226 14.63 7.87 9.01
CA GLU A 226 14.33 6.85 10.01
C GLU A 226 13.10 7.29 10.82
N ILE A 227 12.16 6.36 10.99
CA ILE A 227 10.93 6.59 11.74
C ILE A 227 10.90 5.65 12.95
N SER A 228 10.77 6.23 14.14
CA SER A 228 10.58 5.52 15.40
C SER A 228 9.30 5.97 16.07
N ALA A 229 8.30 5.11 16.16
CA ALA A 229 7.00 5.50 16.70
C ALA A 229 6.63 4.75 17.99
N ALA A 230 6.49 5.49 19.09
CA ALA A 230 6.03 4.99 20.38
C ALA A 230 4.50 5.17 20.50
N GLY A 231 3.75 4.31 19.80
CA GLY A 231 2.31 4.43 19.66
C GLY A 231 1.47 3.78 20.76
N THR A 232 0.22 4.23 20.88
CA THR A 232 -0.86 3.54 21.60
C THR A 232 -1.63 2.61 20.64
N VAL A 233 -2.70 1.94 21.11
CA VAL A 233 -3.50 0.96 20.32
C VAL A 233 -4.22 1.51 19.07
N LYS A 234 -4.03 2.79 18.71
CA LYS A 234 -4.62 3.44 17.53
C LYS A 234 -3.60 4.22 16.68
N SER A 235 -2.30 4.07 16.97
CA SER A 235 -1.26 4.77 16.24
C SER A 235 -0.97 4.07 14.91
N ASN A 236 -0.75 4.86 13.87
CA ASN A 236 -0.51 4.41 12.50
C ASN A 236 0.83 4.96 12.01
N VAL A 237 1.69 4.11 11.46
CA VAL A 237 3.05 4.48 11.09
C VAL A 237 3.37 3.95 9.71
N GLY A 238 3.65 4.85 8.77
CA GLY A 238 4.10 4.49 7.43
C GLY A 238 5.45 5.14 7.15
N GLY A 239 6.28 4.53 6.30
CA GLY A 239 7.50 5.19 5.84
C GLY A 239 7.21 6.49 5.09
N VAL A 240 6.16 6.53 4.26
CA VAL A 240 5.78 7.74 3.51
C VAL A 240 4.63 8.47 4.19
N VAL A 241 3.55 7.75 4.52
CA VAL A 241 2.32 8.33 5.10
C VAL A 241 1.79 7.50 6.26
N GLY A 242 1.48 8.16 7.38
CA GLY A 242 0.95 7.49 8.57
C GLY A 242 -0.48 6.98 8.38
N ARG A 243 -1.39 7.85 7.93
CA ARG A 243 -2.80 7.51 7.67
C ARG A 243 -3.31 8.12 6.37
N VAL A 244 -4.08 7.33 5.63
CA VAL A 244 -4.70 7.69 4.35
C VAL A 244 -6.20 7.52 4.46
N ASP A 245 -6.95 8.58 4.18
CA ASP A 245 -8.41 8.58 4.16
C ASP A 245 -8.91 8.98 2.76
N GLY A 246 -9.10 7.99 1.89
CA GLY A 246 -9.56 8.21 0.53
C GLY A 246 -8.62 9.10 -0.28
N VAL A 247 -7.42 8.60 -0.60
CA VAL A 247 -6.46 9.31 -1.46
C VAL A 247 -5.76 8.26 -2.32
N ASP A 248 -5.54 8.60 -3.59
CA ASP A 248 -4.78 7.74 -4.50
C ASP A 248 -3.27 7.93 -4.24
N ILE A 249 -2.54 6.82 -4.16
CA ILE A 249 -1.11 6.79 -3.86
C ILE A 249 -0.39 6.07 -4.98
N THR A 250 0.54 6.76 -5.64
CA THR A 250 1.25 6.23 -6.81
C THR A 250 2.74 6.48 -6.72
N ASN A 251 3.56 5.52 -7.18
CA ASN A 251 5.01 5.67 -7.32
C ASN A 251 5.71 6.21 -6.06
N CYS A 252 5.30 5.73 -4.89
CA CYS A 252 5.89 6.13 -3.61
C CYS A 252 6.84 5.07 -3.09
N ARG A 253 7.94 5.50 -2.48
CA ARG A 253 9.01 4.62 -2.02
C ARG A 253 9.47 4.90 -0.60
N ASN A 254 9.77 3.83 0.12
CA ASN A 254 10.43 3.90 1.43
C ASN A 254 11.78 3.18 1.44
N GLU A 255 12.80 3.91 1.85
CA GLU A 255 14.16 3.43 2.14
C GLU A 255 14.57 3.67 3.60
N GLY A 256 13.83 4.52 4.31
CA GLY A 256 14.06 4.77 5.73
C GLY A 256 13.51 3.63 6.58
N LYS A 257 14.30 3.18 7.57
CA LYS A 257 13.85 2.15 8.52
C LYS A 257 12.62 2.64 9.27
N VAL A 258 11.60 1.77 9.41
CA VAL A 258 10.39 2.06 10.18
C VAL A 258 10.31 1.09 11.35
N SER A 259 10.21 1.63 12.56
CA SER A 259 10.04 0.79 13.74
C SER A 259 9.12 1.42 14.78
N GLY A 260 8.47 0.59 15.61
CA GLY A 260 7.64 1.14 16.67
C GLY A 260 6.75 0.17 17.42
N THR A 261 5.98 0.73 18.33
CA THR A 261 4.97 0.01 19.15
C THR A 261 3.53 0.35 18.77
N ALA A 262 3.35 1.05 17.65
CA ALA A 262 2.06 1.40 17.09
C ALA A 262 1.25 0.15 16.68
N SER A 263 -0.07 0.31 16.57
CA SER A 263 -0.96 -0.78 16.19
C SER A 263 -0.79 -1.17 14.73
N SER A 264 -0.62 -0.18 13.84
CA SER A 264 -0.48 -0.42 12.40
C SER A 264 0.83 0.19 11.92
N ILE A 265 1.73 -0.64 11.41
CA ILE A 265 3.02 -0.23 10.88
C ILE A 265 3.20 -0.82 9.48
N GLY A 266 3.45 0.04 8.50
CA GLY A 266 3.80 -0.37 7.14
C GLY A 266 5.04 0.36 6.63
N GLY A 267 5.71 -0.24 5.64
CA GLY A 267 6.87 0.40 5.02
C GLY A 267 6.52 1.63 4.20
N VAL A 268 5.35 1.71 3.56
CA VAL A 268 4.91 2.91 2.85
C VAL A 268 3.77 3.58 3.59
N ILE A 269 2.77 2.80 4.02
CA ILE A 269 1.53 3.29 4.62
C ILE A 269 1.30 2.66 5.99
N GLY A 270 0.96 3.44 7.00
CA GLY A 270 0.50 2.88 8.28
C GLY A 270 -0.88 2.26 8.16
N THR A 271 -1.88 3.10 7.87
CA THR A 271 -3.27 2.68 7.64
C THR A 271 -3.85 3.36 6.41
N LEU A 272 -4.62 2.62 5.62
CA LEU A 272 -5.40 3.14 4.50
C LEU A 272 -6.85 2.72 4.65
N GLU A 273 -7.73 3.71 4.63
CA GLU A 273 -9.17 3.51 4.49
C GLU A 273 -9.63 4.21 3.21
N GLY A 274 -10.27 3.49 2.27
CA GLY A 274 -10.77 4.08 1.02
C GLY A 274 -11.80 5.22 1.21
N HIS A 275 -12.23 5.89 0.14
CA HIS A 275 -13.16 7.05 0.25
C HIS A 275 -14.56 6.67 0.78
N SER A 276 -15.21 5.71 0.12
CA SER A 276 -16.55 5.22 0.43
C SER A 276 -16.79 3.89 -0.28
N ALA A 277 -17.94 3.26 -0.08
CA ALA A 277 -18.28 1.97 -0.69
C ALA A 277 -18.18 1.92 -2.22
N ASP A 278 -18.41 3.07 -2.88
CA ASP A 278 -18.47 3.18 -4.34
C ASP A 278 -17.17 3.75 -4.94
N LYS A 279 -16.15 4.03 -4.10
CA LYS A 279 -14.88 4.63 -4.51
C LYS A 279 -13.72 4.06 -3.68
N PRO A 280 -13.08 2.96 -4.11
CA PRO A 280 -11.84 2.52 -3.50
C PRO A 280 -10.74 3.56 -3.65
N ALA A 281 -9.76 3.51 -2.75
CA ALA A 281 -8.48 4.17 -3.01
C ALA A 281 -7.64 3.32 -3.96
N ILE A 282 -6.94 3.98 -4.89
CA ILE A 282 -5.99 3.35 -5.80
C ILE A 282 -4.59 3.43 -5.18
N LEU A 283 -3.92 2.30 -5.14
CA LEU A 283 -2.55 2.19 -4.68
C LEU A 283 -1.71 1.47 -5.72
N THR A 284 -0.78 2.19 -6.34
CA THR A 284 -0.05 1.71 -7.51
C THR A 284 1.44 1.99 -7.45
N ASP A 285 2.26 1.07 -7.96
CA ASP A 285 3.69 1.31 -8.23
C ASP A 285 4.53 1.69 -7.00
N CYS A 286 4.13 1.24 -5.81
CA CYS A 286 4.81 1.62 -4.58
C CYS A 286 5.75 0.53 -4.06
N ILE A 287 6.88 0.96 -3.49
CA ILE A 287 7.97 0.05 -3.10
C ILE A 287 8.44 0.33 -1.67
N ASN A 288 8.53 -0.70 -0.85
CA ASN A 288 9.32 -0.67 0.37
C ASN A 288 10.61 -1.47 0.20
N VAL A 289 11.74 -0.85 0.53
CA VAL A 289 13.06 -1.49 0.57
C VAL A 289 13.59 -1.62 1.99
N ALA A 290 13.07 -0.83 2.93
CA ALA A 290 13.57 -0.77 4.29
C ALA A 290 13.03 -1.87 5.19
N ASP A 291 13.79 -2.22 6.23
CA ASP A 291 13.32 -3.14 7.27
C ASP A 291 12.23 -2.50 8.14
N ILE A 292 11.21 -3.30 8.46
CA ILE A 292 10.04 -2.93 9.24
C ILE A 292 9.99 -3.75 10.52
N ASP A 293 9.92 -3.10 11.69
CA ASP A 293 9.76 -3.76 12.99
C ASP A 293 8.59 -3.17 13.78
N GLY A 294 7.54 -3.96 13.99
CA GLY A 294 6.31 -3.50 14.65
C GLY A 294 5.72 -4.48 15.67
N GLN A 295 4.47 -4.22 16.06
CA GLN A 295 3.76 -5.04 17.04
C GLN A 295 2.56 -5.81 16.48
N ILE A 296 1.53 -5.12 15.97
CA ILE A 296 0.19 -5.73 15.84
C ILE A 296 -0.27 -5.98 14.40
N TYR A 297 -0.28 -4.98 13.55
CA TYR A 297 -0.55 -5.11 12.13
C TYR A 297 0.69 -4.59 11.43
N VAL A 298 1.53 -5.51 10.98
CA VAL A 298 2.84 -5.17 10.44
C VAL A 298 2.92 -5.68 9.01
N GLY A 299 3.07 -4.76 8.07
CA GLY A 299 3.28 -5.08 6.66
C GLY A 299 4.57 -4.49 6.13
N GLY A 300 5.21 -5.16 5.18
CA GLY A 300 6.32 -4.54 4.45
C GLY A 300 5.87 -3.33 3.63
N PHE A 301 4.62 -3.31 3.20
CA PHE A 301 4.00 -2.17 2.52
C PHE A 301 3.04 -1.40 3.44
N GLY A 302 2.03 -2.07 3.99
CA GLY A 302 0.90 -1.47 4.70
C GLY A 302 0.62 -2.15 6.04
N GLY A 303 0.38 -1.41 7.12
CA GLY A 303 -0.06 -2.02 8.37
C GLY A 303 -1.48 -2.57 8.24
N ASP A 304 -2.44 -1.67 8.01
CA ASP A 304 -3.87 -1.96 7.89
C ASP A 304 -4.42 -1.31 6.61
N ILE A 305 -4.78 -2.12 5.62
CA ILE A 305 -5.20 -1.64 4.29
C ILE A 305 -6.62 -2.10 4.01
N GLU A 306 -7.53 -1.14 3.87
CA GLU A 306 -8.96 -1.39 3.68
C GLU A 306 -9.56 -0.64 2.48
N ARG A 307 -10.47 -1.33 1.78
CA ARG A 307 -11.25 -0.79 0.64
C ARG A 307 -10.35 -0.17 -0.44
N CYS A 308 -9.39 -0.97 -0.91
CA CYS A 308 -8.32 -0.56 -1.81
C CYS A 308 -8.18 -1.49 -3.00
N ILE A 309 -7.75 -0.92 -4.13
CA ILE A 309 -7.14 -1.65 -5.24
C ILE A 309 -5.63 -1.40 -5.18
N MET A 310 -4.88 -2.42 -4.80
CA MET A 310 -3.43 -2.42 -4.67
C MET A 310 -2.80 -3.14 -5.85
N ASN A 311 -2.03 -2.44 -6.68
CA ASN A 311 -1.46 -2.98 -7.91
C ASN A 311 0.03 -2.65 -8.03
N ARG A 312 0.85 -3.58 -8.53
CA ARG A 312 2.30 -3.38 -8.77
C ARG A 312 3.04 -2.82 -7.55
N CYS A 313 2.73 -3.36 -6.37
CA CYS A 313 3.37 -2.96 -5.12
C CYS A 313 4.35 -4.03 -4.64
N LYS A 314 5.51 -3.60 -4.14
CA LYS A 314 6.62 -4.49 -3.79
C LYS A 314 7.19 -4.22 -2.40
N ASN A 315 7.50 -5.29 -1.68
CA ASN A 315 8.36 -5.25 -0.49
C ASN A 315 9.63 -6.08 -0.71
N THR A 316 10.80 -5.52 -0.40
CA THR A 316 12.07 -6.27 -0.31
C THR A 316 12.71 -6.23 1.07
N GLY A 317 12.26 -5.33 1.95
CA GLY A 317 12.79 -5.23 3.31
C GLY A 317 12.24 -6.32 4.23
N ALA A 318 12.98 -6.69 5.27
CA ALA A 318 12.50 -7.68 6.22
C ALA A 318 11.35 -7.12 7.05
N VAL A 319 10.34 -7.94 7.33
CA VAL A 319 9.15 -7.54 8.10
C VAL A 319 9.08 -8.34 9.38
N THR A 320 9.10 -7.66 10.53
CA THR A 320 9.07 -8.33 11.84
C THR A 320 7.95 -7.79 12.71
N GLY A 321 7.17 -8.68 13.32
CA GLY A 321 6.07 -8.28 14.22
C GLY A 321 5.65 -9.38 15.18
N TYR A 322 4.57 -9.15 15.94
CA TYR A 322 4.07 -10.11 16.94
C TYR A 322 2.67 -10.62 16.64
N ILE A 323 1.79 -9.80 16.10
CA ILE A 323 0.44 -10.20 15.67
C ILE A 323 0.35 -9.83 14.18
N SER A 324 -0.47 -10.55 13.42
CA SER A 324 -0.77 -10.32 11.99
C SER A 324 0.35 -9.63 11.19
N VAL A 325 1.37 -10.42 10.84
CA VAL A 325 2.56 -9.96 10.12
C VAL A 325 2.48 -10.44 8.68
N GLY A 326 2.50 -9.52 7.71
CA GLY A 326 2.47 -9.82 6.29
C GLY A 326 3.68 -9.25 5.56
N GLY A 327 4.15 -9.94 4.52
CA GLY A 327 5.21 -9.37 3.67
C GLY A 327 4.80 -8.08 2.95
N LEU A 328 3.52 -7.93 2.61
CA LEU A 328 2.95 -6.67 2.11
C LEU A 328 2.05 -6.01 3.15
N CYS A 329 1.01 -6.70 3.61
CA CYS A 329 0.00 -6.11 4.48
C CYS A 329 -0.13 -6.85 5.81
N GLY A 330 -0.13 -6.13 6.95
CA GLY A 330 -0.46 -6.76 8.24
C GLY A 330 -1.91 -7.26 8.23
N TYR A 331 -2.82 -6.39 7.85
CA TYR A 331 -4.22 -6.69 7.56
C TYR A 331 -4.59 -6.14 6.17
N PHE A 332 -5.35 -6.94 5.41
CA PHE A 332 -5.89 -6.57 4.10
C PHE A 332 -7.37 -6.92 4.03
N GLY A 333 -8.24 -5.92 3.93
CA GLY A 333 -9.65 -6.09 4.25
C GLY A 333 -10.63 -5.32 3.37
N GLY A 334 -11.81 -5.88 3.13
CA GLY A 334 -13.04 -5.13 2.86
C GLY A 334 -13.84 -4.96 4.17
N GLU A 335 -14.36 -3.76 4.45
CA GLU A 335 -15.04 -3.48 5.73
C GLU A 335 -16.35 -4.28 5.89
N ASP A 336 -16.44 -5.12 6.94
CA ASP A 336 -17.59 -6.00 7.23
C ASP A 336 -18.60 -5.40 8.24
N SER A 337 -18.59 -4.09 8.50
CA SER A 337 -19.36 -3.51 9.61
C SER A 337 -20.48 -2.54 9.19
N LYS A 338 -21.45 -3.10 8.46
CA LYS A 338 -22.91 -2.77 8.48
C LYS A 338 -23.57 -2.44 7.15
N ASN A 339 -22.87 -2.20 6.02
CA ASN A 339 -23.61 -2.02 4.76
C ASN A 339 -22.84 -1.95 3.41
N HIS A 340 -21.61 -2.44 3.24
CA HIS A 340 -20.88 -2.18 2.00
C HIS A 340 -20.22 -3.43 1.38
N ASP A 341 -20.63 -3.76 0.17
CA ASP A 341 -20.24 -4.93 -0.64
C ASP A 341 -18.82 -4.81 -1.25
N PHE A 342 -17.94 -3.94 -0.72
CA PHE A 342 -16.65 -3.67 -1.34
C PHE A 342 -15.61 -4.73 -0.99
N VAL A 343 -15.04 -5.34 -2.03
CA VAL A 343 -13.98 -6.36 -1.95
C VAL A 343 -12.64 -5.70 -2.26
N SER A 344 -11.67 -5.77 -1.34
CA SER A 344 -10.32 -5.26 -1.61
C SER A 344 -9.57 -6.17 -2.58
N LEU A 345 -8.82 -5.57 -3.50
CA LEU A 345 -8.09 -6.29 -4.56
C LEU A 345 -6.59 -6.03 -4.45
N MET A 346 -5.80 -7.10 -4.41
CA MET A 346 -4.34 -7.05 -4.54
C MET A 346 -3.94 -7.74 -5.84
N GLU A 347 -3.29 -7.03 -6.74
CA GLU A 347 -2.94 -7.51 -8.07
C GLU A 347 -1.47 -7.25 -8.38
N ASN A 348 -0.80 -8.16 -9.07
CA ASN A 348 0.58 -7.95 -9.54
C ASN A 348 1.52 -7.51 -8.40
N CYS A 349 1.36 -8.04 -7.18
CA CYS A 349 2.13 -7.59 -6.02
C CYS A 349 3.15 -8.63 -5.58
N ALA A 350 4.27 -8.18 -5.01
CA ALA A 350 5.37 -9.05 -4.66
C ALA A 350 5.97 -8.77 -3.28
N ASN A 351 6.12 -9.82 -2.47
CA ASN A 351 7.01 -9.81 -1.32
C ASN A 351 8.29 -10.60 -1.63
N GLU A 352 9.45 -10.01 -1.35
CA GLU A 352 10.78 -10.63 -1.43
C GLU A 352 11.52 -10.58 -0.09
N GLY A 353 11.04 -9.81 0.88
CA GLY A 353 11.64 -9.73 2.21
C GLY A 353 11.13 -10.83 3.14
N ASP A 354 12.00 -11.32 4.01
CA ASP A 354 11.62 -12.32 5.02
C ASP A 354 10.58 -11.75 5.99
N VAL A 355 9.62 -12.59 6.36
CA VAL A 355 8.55 -12.25 7.29
C VAL A 355 8.78 -13.02 8.59
N SER A 356 8.96 -12.30 9.68
CA SER A 356 9.32 -12.86 10.98
C SER A 356 8.26 -12.57 12.03
N LEU A 357 7.75 -13.64 12.63
CA LEU A 357 6.82 -13.58 13.75
C LEU A 357 7.58 -13.81 15.06
N LYS A 358 7.67 -12.77 15.89
CA LYS A 358 8.26 -12.80 17.22
C LYS A 358 7.36 -13.55 18.20
N HIS A 359 7.98 -14.30 19.11
CA HIS A 359 7.30 -15.05 20.15
C HIS A 359 6.58 -14.08 21.08
N MET A 360 5.30 -14.35 21.34
CA MET A 360 4.51 -13.66 22.35
C MET A 360 3.94 -14.71 23.31
N GLY A 361 4.38 -14.67 24.57
CA GLY A 361 3.86 -15.55 25.60
C GLY A 361 2.45 -15.14 26.04
N LYS A 362 1.59 -16.11 26.36
CA LYS A 362 0.22 -15.90 26.88
C LYS A 362 0.13 -15.02 28.15
N ASP A 363 1.24 -14.81 28.87
CA ASP A 363 1.29 -13.94 30.05
C ASP A 363 1.63 -12.48 29.72
N GLU A 364 2.31 -12.22 28.59
CA GLU A 364 2.56 -10.86 28.09
C GLU A 364 1.27 -10.21 27.55
N TYR A 365 0.35 -11.07 27.11
CA TYR A 365 -0.99 -10.84 26.60
C TYR A 365 -2.01 -10.31 27.61
N LEU A 366 -1.88 -10.65 28.90
CA LEU A 366 -2.91 -10.40 29.93
C LEU A 366 -2.69 -9.10 30.73
N LYS A 367 -1.83 -8.19 30.28
CA LYS A 367 -1.60 -6.93 30.99
C LYS A 367 -2.83 -6.01 30.88
N PRO A 368 -3.34 -5.44 32.00
CA PRO A 368 -4.51 -4.57 31.98
C PRO A 368 -4.33 -3.39 31.01
N GLY A 369 -5.31 -3.17 30.14
CA GLY A 369 -5.32 -2.05 29.19
C GLY A 369 -4.84 -2.36 27.76
N LYS A 370 -4.52 -3.62 27.43
CA LYS A 370 -4.21 -4.04 26.05
C LYS A 370 -5.37 -4.81 25.40
N THR A 371 -5.52 -4.66 24.08
CA THR A 371 -6.44 -5.48 23.26
C THR A 371 -6.03 -6.96 23.31
N VAL A 372 -7.02 -7.85 23.42
CA VAL A 372 -6.89 -9.29 23.65
C VAL A 372 -7.08 -10.00 22.31
N TYR A 373 -5.97 -10.31 21.61
CA TYR A 373 -5.88 -11.12 20.37
C TYR A 373 -5.82 -12.63 20.61
N ASP A 374 -6.75 -13.39 20.07
CA ASP A 374 -6.83 -14.85 20.29
C ASP A 374 -5.75 -15.68 19.56
N SER A 375 -5.06 -15.10 18.59
CA SER A 375 -4.08 -15.78 17.73
C SER A 375 -3.02 -14.82 17.15
N GLN A 376 -1.82 -15.35 16.92
CA GLN A 376 -0.80 -14.73 16.05
C GLN A 376 -0.99 -15.24 14.62
N ARG A 377 -0.71 -14.40 13.63
CA ARG A 377 -0.82 -14.76 12.22
C ARG A 377 0.38 -14.25 11.43
N ILE A 378 0.86 -15.05 10.49
CA ILE A 378 1.94 -14.69 9.57
C ILE A 378 1.59 -15.11 8.15
N GLY A 379 1.80 -14.21 7.18
CA GLY A 379 1.56 -14.48 5.77
C GLY A 379 2.61 -13.86 4.85
N GLY A 380 2.90 -14.51 3.72
CA GLY A 380 3.88 -14.00 2.76
C GLY A 380 3.46 -12.70 2.07
N LEU A 381 2.17 -12.54 1.77
CA LEU A 381 1.57 -11.32 1.25
C LEU A 381 0.80 -10.59 2.35
N ALA A 382 -0.13 -11.28 3.02
CA ALA A 382 -0.98 -10.66 4.05
C ALA A 382 -1.02 -11.47 5.35
N GLY A 383 -0.76 -10.81 6.48
CA GLY A 383 -0.85 -11.41 7.80
C GLY A 383 -2.28 -11.80 8.18
N MET A 384 -3.26 -11.05 7.69
CA MET A 384 -4.68 -11.36 7.81
C MET A 384 -5.45 -10.81 6.61
N MET A 385 -6.38 -11.60 6.08
CA MET A 385 -7.29 -11.22 5.00
C MET A 385 -8.75 -11.35 5.40
N GLU A 386 -9.55 -10.39 4.95
CA GLU A 386 -11.00 -10.37 5.13
C GLU A 386 -11.69 -9.76 3.89
N THR A 387 -12.68 -10.44 3.30
CA THR A 387 -13.46 -9.92 2.16
C THR A 387 -12.56 -9.36 1.04
N SER A 388 -11.59 -10.16 0.61
CA SER A 388 -10.50 -9.69 -0.27
C SER A 388 -10.13 -10.70 -1.35
N VAL A 389 -9.68 -10.19 -2.49
CA VAL A 389 -9.18 -10.98 -3.62
C VAL A 389 -7.71 -10.65 -3.83
N VAL A 390 -6.88 -11.68 -4.00
CA VAL A 390 -5.48 -11.53 -4.41
C VAL A 390 -5.27 -12.25 -5.72
N MET A 391 -4.67 -11.58 -6.69
CA MET A 391 -4.44 -12.09 -8.03
C MET A 391 -3.00 -11.84 -8.44
N ASN A 392 -2.47 -12.75 -9.25
CA ASN A 392 -1.20 -12.54 -9.96
C ASN A 392 -0.08 -12.08 -9.03
N SER A 393 0.02 -12.63 -7.82
CA SER A 393 0.91 -12.09 -6.78
C SER A 393 1.85 -13.16 -6.23
N ARG A 394 3.02 -12.73 -5.76
CA ARG A 394 4.08 -13.65 -5.31
C ARG A 394 4.65 -13.35 -3.94
N ASN A 395 4.91 -14.41 -3.19
CA ASN A 395 5.79 -14.37 -2.03
C ASN A 395 7.07 -15.16 -2.28
N ALA A 396 8.21 -14.49 -2.23
CA ALA A 396 9.53 -15.12 -2.28
C ALA A 396 10.29 -15.10 -0.95
N GLY A 397 9.84 -14.30 0.03
CA GLY A 397 10.45 -14.24 1.36
C GLY A 397 10.10 -15.44 2.23
N ASP A 398 11.03 -15.84 3.10
CA ASP A 398 10.80 -16.91 4.07
C ASP A 398 9.91 -16.43 5.21
N LEU A 399 9.07 -17.34 5.72
CA LEU A 399 8.22 -17.10 6.89
C LEU A 399 8.83 -17.78 8.11
N ILE A 400 9.25 -16.97 9.08
CA ILE A 400 10.00 -17.42 10.25
C ILE A 400 9.15 -17.23 11.50
N CYS A 401 8.68 -18.34 12.08
CA CYS A 401 8.03 -18.33 13.38
C CYS A 401 9.10 -18.61 14.45
N SER A 402 9.41 -17.62 15.29
CA SER A 402 10.41 -17.77 16.35
C SER A 402 10.03 -18.82 17.41
N THR A 403 10.94 -19.12 18.36
CA THR A 403 10.79 -20.23 19.31
C THR A 403 10.53 -19.71 20.73
N GLY A 404 9.68 -20.41 21.50
CA GLY A 404 9.32 -20.02 22.87
C GLY A 404 8.25 -20.93 23.49
N LYS A 405 8.11 -20.93 24.83
CA LYS A 405 7.10 -21.72 25.57
C LYS A 405 5.83 -20.89 25.77
N ASN A 406 4.66 -21.54 25.90
CA ASN A 406 3.35 -20.89 26.14
C ASN A 406 2.84 -20.00 24.97
N TYR A 407 2.89 -20.56 23.75
CA TYR A 407 2.40 -19.89 22.54
C TYR A 407 0.92 -19.50 22.62
N LEU A 408 0.60 -18.32 22.10
CA LEU A 408 -0.72 -18.04 21.56
C LEU A 408 -0.88 -18.84 20.25
N TYR A 409 -2.10 -19.22 19.86
CA TYR A 409 -2.31 -19.98 18.63
C TYR A 409 -1.67 -19.27 17.43
N CYS A 410 -0.84 -19.96 16.64
CA CYS A 410 -0.14 -19.37 15.51
C CYS A 410 -0.65 -19.95 14.19
N GLY A 411 -1.26 -19.11 13.35
CA GLY A 411 -1.62 -19.46 11.98
C GLY A 411 -0.58 -18.95 10.99
N ALA A 412 0.01 -19.83 10.19
CA ALA A 412 0.95 -19.46 9.12
C ALA A 412 0.40 -19.87 7.76
N GLY A 413 0.49 -18.97 6.77
CA GLY A 413 0.10 -19.24 5.39
C GLY A 413 1.12 -18.69 4.40
N HIS A 414 1.55 -19.50 3.43
CA HIS A 414 2.58 -19.11 2.45
C HIS A 414 2.28 -17.80 1.73
N LEU A 415 1.00 -17.54 1.45
CA LEU A 415 0.53 -16.29 0.84
C LEU A 415 -0.24 -15.43 1.84
N ALA A 416 -1.23 -15.99 2.54
CA ALA A 416 -2.00 -15.22 3.51
C ALA A 416 -2.72 -16.10 4.53
N CYS A 417 -3.06 -15.49 5.66
CA CYS A 417 -3.99 -16.04 6.65
C CYS A 417 -5.36 -15.35 6.56
N GLY A 418 -6.44 -16.02 6.96
CA GLY A 418 -7.81 -15.48 6.87
C GLY A 418 -8.62 -15.72 8.14
N LYS A 419 -9.75 -15.01 8.27
CA LYS A 419 -10.63 -15.12 9.45
C LYS A 419 -11.51 -16.38 9.40
N TYR A 420 -11.66 -17.05 10.55
CA TYR A 420 -12.34 -18.35 10.71
C TYR A 420 -13.87 -18.34 10.46
N GLN A 421 -14.50 -17.23 10.03
CA GLN A 421 -15.97 -17.15 9.95
C GLN A 421 -16.47 -16.36 8.74
N GLY A 422 -17.08 -17.06 7.77
CA GLY A 422 -18.10 -16.52 6.87
C GLY A 422 -17.67 -15.58 5.75
N ASN A 423 -16.42 -15.12 5.70
CA ASN A 423 -15.99 -14.06 4.79
C ASN A 423 -15.32 -14.62 3.52
N LYS A 424 -15.63 -14.00 2.37
CA LYS A 424 -15.20 -14.44 1.04
C LYS A 424 -13.81 -13.89 0.73
N ASN A 425 -12.77 -14.67 1.01
CA ASN A 425 -11.43 -14.40 0.47
C ASN A 425 -11.23 -15.20 -0.81
N MET A 426 -10.42 -14.71 -1.75
CA MET A 426 -10.06 -15.47 -2.97
C MET A 426 -8.59 -15.23 -3.34
N LEU A 427 -7.93 -16.25 -3.87
CA LEU A 427 -6.55 -16.20 -4.35
C LEU A 427 -6.50 -16.78 -5.76
N PHE A 428 -5.87 -16.10 -6.72
CA PHE A 428 -5.81 -16.54 -8.12
C PHE A 428 -4.44 -16.29 -8.74
N ASN A 429 -3.93 -17.27 -9.49
CA ASN A 429 -2.68 -17.14 -10.23
C ASN A 429 -1.52 -16.67 -9.34
N CYS A 430 -1.44 -17.20 -8.12
CA CYS A 430 -0.46 -16.78 -7.11
C CYS A 430 0.61 -17.86 -6.88
N ILE A 431 1.81 -17.41 -6.51
CA ILE A 431 2.95 -18.29 -6.25
C ILE A 431 3.65 -17.93 -4.95
N SER A 432 4.05 -18.94 -4.18
CA SER A 432 4.99 -18.75 -3.08
C SER A 432 6.20 -19.66 -3.18
N THR A 433 7.40 -19.08 -3.24
CA THR A 433 8.67 -19.83 -3.23
C THR A 433 9.33 -19.83 -1.86
N GLY A 434 8.90 -18.94 -0.96
CA GLY A 434 9.36 -18.89 0.42
C GLY A 434 8.93 -20.09 1.24
N THR A 435 9.78 -20.48 2.18
CA THR A 435 9.56 -21.59 3.11
C THR A 435 8.84 -21.12 4.37
N ILE A 436 8.24 -22.06 5.12
CA ILE A 436 7.72 -21.78 6.47
C ILE A 436 8.57 -22.54 7.47
N THR A 437 9.25 -21.80 8.33
CA THR A 437 9.95 -22.35 9.50
C THR A 437 9.00 -22.31 10.71
N PRO A 438 8.50 -23.47 11.18
CA PRO A 438 7.61 -23.53 12.35
C PRO A 438 8.38 -23.24 13.66
N PRO A 439 7.66 -22.90 14.75
CA PRO A 439 8.28 -22.84 16.08
C PRO A 439 8.77 -24.24 16.52
N GLU A 440 9.77 -24.28 17.41
CA GLU A 440 10.29 -25.54 17.99
C GLU A 440 9.23 -26.36 18.75
N ASP A 441 8.20 -25.68 19.29
CA ASP A 441 7.06 -26.31 19.97
C ASP A 441 5.79 -26.16 19.09
N SER A 442 5.45 -27.22 18.37
CA SER A 442 4.40 -27.19 17.35
C SER A 442 3.00 -27.46 17.89
N GLU A 443 2.81 -27.65 19.21
CA GLU A 443 1.49 -28.02 19.78
C GLU A 443 0.39 -26.96 19.55
N HIS A 444 0.77 -25.71 19.25
CA HIS A 444 -0.15 -24.59 19.01
C HIS A 444 0.09 -23.90 17.65
N PHE A 445 0.74 -24.62 16.73
CA PHE A 445 1.04 -24.13 15.39
C PHE A 445 0.10 -24.77 14.37
N GLU A 446 -0.66 -23.93 13.66
CA GLU A 446 -1.42 -24.33 12.48
C GLU A 446 -0.71 -23.79 11.24
N ASN A 447 -0.13 -24.71 10.46
CA ASN A 447 0.26 -24.40 9.10
C ASN A 447 -0.97 -24.49 8.20
N SER A 448 -1.64 -23.36 8.01
CA SER A 448 -2.79 -23.26 7.12
C SER A 448 -2.27 -23.00 5.71
N ARG A 449 -2.14 -24.07 4.93
CA ARG A 449 -1.68 -23.99 3.54
C ARG A 449 -2.60 -23.12 2.67
N THR A 450 -3.86 -23.07 3.08
CA THR A 450 -4.84 -22.02 2.80
C THR A 450 -5.20 -21.39 4.14
N ALA A 451 -5.20 -20.06 4.23
CA ALA A 451 -5.90 -19.27 5.25
C ALA A 451 -6.89 -20.08 6.10
N THR A 452 -6.74 -20.09 7.43
CA THR A 452 -7.45 -20.88 8.46
C THR A 452 -9.00 -20.88 8.42
N GLY A 453 -9.60 -21.30 7.33
CA GLY A 453 -11.03 -21.37 7.10
C GLY A 453 -11.24 -21.77 5.65
N ARG A 454 -11.90 -22.91 5.42
CA ARG A 454 -12.35 -23.36 4.10
C ARG A 454 -12.76 -22.16 3.25
N PHE A 455 -12.28 -22.11 2.02
CA PHE A 455 -12.91 -21.34 0.94
C PHE A 455 -14.31 -21.93 0.67
N ASP A 456 -15.24 -21.77 1.61
CA ASP A 456 -16.60 -22.28 1.54
C ASP A 456 -17.33 -21.49 0.46
N GLY A 457 -17.35 -22.01 -0.76
CA GLY A 457 -18.06 -21.43 -1.90
C GLY A 457 -17.31 -21.37 -3.23
N ALA A 458 -16.07 -21.85 -3.32
CA ALA A 458 -15.35 -21.87 -4.59
C ALA A 458 -15.83 -23.03 -5.49
N GLU A 459 -16.92 -22.81 -6.23
CA GLU A 459 -17.14 -23.52 -7.52
C GLU A 459 -16.09 -23.12 -8.58
N TYR A 460 -15.17 -22.19 -8.25
CA TYR A 460 -14.07 -21.73 -9.10
C TYR A 460 -12.72 -22.15 -8.51
N SER A 461 -12.09 -23.16 -9.10
CA SER A 461 -10.76 -23.66 -8.73
C SER A 461 -9.67 -22.59 -8.92
N ALA A 462 -8.95 -22.25 -7.85
CA ALA A 462 -7.81 -21.34 -7.87
C ALA A 462 -6.51 -22.03 -8.36
N LEU A 463 -5.72 -21.34 -9.17
CA LEU A 463 -4.35 -21.76 -9.53
C LEU A 463 -3.37 -21.15 -8.51
N ILE A 464 -2.83 -21.97 -7.61
CA ILE A 464 -1.88 -21.54 -6.59
C ILE A 464 -0.73 -22.55 -6.54
N PHE A 465 0.51 -22.06 -6.49
CA PHE A 465 1.71 -22.89 -6.37
C PHE A 465 2.50 -22.52 -5.12
N TYR A 466 3.04 -23.51 -4.42
CA TYR A 466 4.06 -23.27 -3.40
C TYR A 466 5.14 -24.35 -3.35
N LEU A 467 6.30 -23.99 -2.82
CA LEU A 467 7.45 -24.88 -2.60
C LEU A 467 7.32 -25.65 -1.27
N GLY A 468 7.27 -26.99 -1.29
CA GLY A 468 7.30 -27.82 -0.06
C GLY A 468 6.53 -29.17 -0.09
N GLU A 469 6.67 -29.99 0.97
CA GLU A 469 6.11 -31.36 1.08
C GLU A 469 4.57 -31.42 1.25
N PRO A 470 3.88 -32.51 0.81
CA PRO A 470 2.41 -32.57 0.72
C PRO A 470 1.68 -32.85 2.05
N ALA A 471 0.58 -32.13 2.28
CA ALA A 471 -0.57 -32.42 3.12
C ALA A 471 -1.69 -31.41 2.85
N LEU A 472 -2.91 -31.87 2.55
CA LEU A 472 -4.18 -31.13 2.43
C LEU A 472 -4.47 -30.41 1.09
N GLU A 473 -4.56 -31.24 0.04
CA GLU A 473 -5.57 -31.38 -1.04
C GLU A 473 -6.32 -30.21 -1.72
N GLU A 474 -6.16 -28.94 -1.39
CA GLU A 474 -6.78 -27.83 -2.16
C GLU A 474 -5.78 -26.97 -2.97
N ILE A 475 -4.48 -27.16 -2.75
CA ILE A 475 -3.38 -26.49 -3.47
C ILE A 475 -2.34 -27.55 -3.88
N ALA A 476 -1.74 -27.42 -5.07
CA ALA A 476 -0.72 -28.36 -5.55
C ALA A 476 0.69 -27.98 -5.02
N PRO A 477 1.22 -28.64 -3.98
CA PRO A 477 2.66 -28.58 -3.69
C PRO A 477 3.42 -28.98 -4.94
N THR A 478 4.42 -28.18 -5.29
CA THR A 478 5.18 -28.38 -6.52
C THR A 478 6.64 -28.62 -6.18
N GLU A 479 7.23 -29.63 -6.81
CA GLU A 479 8.65 -29.92 -6.68
C GLU A 479 9.46 -28.71 -7.16
N GLU A 480 10.58 -28.43 -6.50
CA GLU A 480 11.45 -27.28 -6.81
C GLU A 480 11.80 -27.19 -8.30
N SER A 481 12.04 -28.35 -8.94
CA SER A 481 12.39 -28.40 -10.36
C SER A 481 11.28 -27.88 -11.28
N ALA A 482 10.01 -28.01 -10.92
CA ALA A 482 8.89 -27.55 -11.75
C ALA A 482 8.73 -26.02 -11.76
N PHE A 483 9.29 -25.33 -10.76
CA PHE A 483 9.41 -23.87 -10.78
C PHE A 483 10.47 -23.40 -11.77
N THR A 484 11.57 -24.14 -11.88
CA THR A 484 12.76 -23.75 -12.66
C THR A 484 12.80 -24.35 -14.07
N ASP A 485 12.07 -25.44 -14.34
CA ASP A 485 11.98 -26.08 -15.66
C ASP A 485 10.92 -25.46 -16.59
N GLY A 486 10.19 -24.44 -16.11
CA GLY A 486 9.16 -23.72 -16.85
C GLY A 486 7.75 -24.31 -16.75
N THR A 487 7.54 -25.41 -16.03
CA THR A 487 6.21 -26.03 -15.86
C THR A 487 5.25 -25.09 -15.13
N VAL A 488 5.66 -24.54 -13.99
CA VAL A 488 4.84 -23.59 -13.22
C VAL A 488 4.64 -22.30 -14.02
N LEU A 489 5.69 -21.80 -14.66
CA LEU A 489 5.62 -20.59 -15.50
C LEU A 489 4.58 -20.75 -16.63
N ALA A 490 4.58 -21.89 -17.32
CA ALA A 490 3.61 -22.18 -18.36
C ALA A 490 2.18 -22.30 -17.82
N ALA A 491 2.00 -22.84 -16.61
CA ALA A 491 0.70 -22.92 -15.98
C ALA A 491 0.17 -21.53 -15.56
N LEU A 492 1.01 -20.68 -14.98
CA LEU A 492 0.67 -19.31 -14.60
C LEU A 492 0.25 -18.48 -15.82
N ASN A 493 0.98 -18.59 -16.93
CA ASN A 493 0.63 -17.91 -18.19
C ASN A 493 -0.48 -18.61 -18.99
N GLY A 494 -0.84 -19.83 -18.63
CA GLY A 494 -1.95 -20.59 -19.22
C GLY A 494 -3.28 -20.39 -18.51
N PHE A 495 -3.32 -19.60 -17.43
CA PHE A 495 -4.54 -19.28 -16.71
C PHE A 495 -5.54 -18.57 -17.65
N PRO A 496 -6.82 -18.99 -17.74
CA PRO A 496 -7.68 -18.61 -18.86
C PRO A 496 -8.03 -17.13 -18.87
N GLU A 497 -7.91 -16.48 -20.04
CA GLU A 497 -8.26 -15.06 -20.28
C GLU A 497 -9.72 -14.70 -19.92
N GLY A 498 -10.63 -15.69 -19.80
CA GLY A 498 -12.06 -15.47 -19.52
C GLY A 498 -12.53 -15.73 -18.08
N VAL A 499 -11.71 -16.33 -17.20
CA VAL A 499 -12.07 -16.50 -15.77
C VAL A 499 -12.03 -15.16 -15.03
N SER A 500 -11.17 -14.26 -15.49
CA SER A 500 -11.16 -12.88 -15.05
C SER A 500 -12.41 -12.13 -15.53
N GLU A 501 -12.94 -12.36 -16.74
CA GLU A 501 -14.11 -11.62 -17.24
C GLU A 501 -15.36 -11.80 -16.37
N ASP A 502 -15.73 -13.03 -16.00
CA ASP A 502 -16.92 -13.30 -15.18
C ASP A 502 -16.72 -12.95 -13.68
N LEU A 503 -15.51 -13.13 -13.13
CA LEU A 503 -15.20 -12.76 -11.74
C LEU A 503 -15.08 -11.24 -11.59
N MET A 504 -14.62 -10.57 -12.64
CA MET A 504 -14.35 -9.14 -12.64
C MET A 504 -15.50 -8.34 -13.28
N GLU A 505 -16.53 -8.93 -13.89
CA GLU A 505 -17.73 -8.20 -14.36
C GLU A 505 -18.34 -7.39 -13.20
N ASP A 506 -18.40 -7.99 -12.00
CA ASP A 506 -18.82 -7.33 -10.74
C ASP A 506 -17.83 -6.24 -10.24
N LEU A 507 -16.53 -6.35 -10.57
CA LEU A 507 -15.51 -5.35 -10.22
C LEU A 507 -15.43 -4.23 -11.28
N THR A 508 -15.72 -4.51 -12.55
CA THR A 508 -15.66 -3.56 -13.68
C THR A 508 -16.81 -2.54 -13.70
N GLU A 509 -17.90 -2.79 -12.96
CA GLU A 509 -18.93 -1.75 -12.71
C GLU A 509 -18.34 -0.49 -12.02
N THR A 510 -17.13 -0.59 -11.45
CA THR A 510 -16.36 0.53 -10.88
C THR A 510 -15.55 1.33 -11.91
N GLY A 511 -15.51 0.91 -13.19
CA GLY A 511 -14.78 1.58 -14.27
C GLY A 511 -13.28 1.26 -14.35
N PHE A 512 -12.82 0.22 -13.67
CA PHE A 512 -11.43 -0.25 -13.70
C PHE A 512 -11.21 -1.30 -14.81
N SER A 513 -10.16 -1.12 -15.61
CA SER A 513 -9.61 -2.17 -16.49
C SER A 513 -8.50 -2.92 -15.76
N TYR A 514 -8.48 -4.25 -15.87
CA TYR A 514 -7.44 -5.10 -15.30
C TYR A 514 -6.67 -5.78 -16.43
N GLU A 515 -5.36 -5.90 -16.27
CA GLU A 515 -4.51 -6.65 -17.17
C GLU A 515 -3.44 -7.35 -16.35
N LEU A 516 -3.54 -8.68 -16.29
CA LEU A 516 -2.60 -9.50 -15.52
C LEU A 516 -1.23 -9.40 -16.18
N ALA A 517 -0.24 -8.92 -15.43
CA ALA A 517 1.13 -8.90 -15.90
C ALA A 517 1.57 -10.32 -16.29
N GLN A 518 2.26 -10.45 -17.42
CA GLN A 518 2.79 -11.74 -17.83
C GLN A 518 3.90 -12.19 -16.88
N TRP A 519 3.85 -13.46 -16.47
CA TRP A 519 4.94 -14.06 -15.73
C TRP A 519 6.12 -14.29 -16.67
N LYS A 520 7.32 -13.99 -16.17
CA LYS A 520 8.59 -14.24 -16.86
C LYS A 520 9.45 -15.19 -16.03
N ALA A 521 10.40 -15.84 -16.68
CA ALA A 521 11.44 -16.59 -15.97
C ALA A 521 12.46 -15.60 -15.40
N GLY A 522 12.66 -15.63 -14.09
CA GLY A 522 13.70 -14.86 -13.40
C GLY A 522 15.09 -15.38 -13.73
N ALA A 523 16.11 -14.65 -13.29
CA ALA A 523 17.51 -15.02 -13.50
C ALA A 523 17.89 -16.36 -12.85
N ASP A 524 17.17 -16.76 -11.81
CA ASP A 524 17.27 -18.04 -11.09
C ASP A 524 16.33 -19.13 -11.67
N GLY A 525 15.58 -18.81 -12.72
CA GLY A 525 14.60 -19.68 -13.35
C GLY A 525 13.21 -19.66 -12.69
N TYR A 526 13.04 -19.02 -11.54
CA TYR A 526 11.74 -18.95 -10.86
C TYR A 526 10.82 -17.95 -11.55
N PRO A 527 9.48 -18.15 -11.51
CA PRO A 527 8.55 -17.17 -12.04
C PRO A 527 8.66 -15.84 -11.28
N VAL A 528 8.93 -14.78 -12.04
CA VAL A 528 8.92 -13.39 -11.55
C VAL A 528 7.91 -12.60 -12.34
N MET A 529 7.49 -11.49 -11.75
CA MET A 529 6.83 -10.44 -12.48
C MET A 529 7.86 -9.34 -12.74
N GLU A 530 8.05 -9.00 -14.00
CA GLU A 530 8.69 -7.74 -14.36
C GLU A 530 7.57 -6.81 -14.80
N TRP A 531 7.46 -5.70 -14.10
CA TRP A 531 6.66 -4.56 -14.53
C TRP A 531 7.64 -3.64 -15.25
N GLU A 532 7.37 -3.27 -16.51
CA GLU A 532 8.21 -2.33 -17.26
C GLU A 532 8.10 -0.91 -16.71
#